data_AF-A0A0L9U5P0-F1
#
_entry.id   AF-A0A0L9U5P0-F1
#
_cell.length_a   1.000
_cell.length_b   1.000
_cell.length_c   1.000
_cell.angle_alpha   90.00
_cell.angle_beta   90.00
_cell.angle_gamma   90.00
#
_symmetry.space_group_name_H-M   'P 1'
#
loop_
_entity.id
_entity.type
_entity.pdbx_description
1 polymer ?
#
loop_
_entity_poly.entity_id
_entity_poly.type
_entity_poly.pdbx_seq_one_letter_code
_entity_poly.pdbx_strand_id
1 'polypeptide(L)'
;MYSNMLVNCSNCRTPLQLPPGAGSIRCALCHAVTLIGDPRAVSSQPPASYHPHPPPSPYNHAPPGPPPNPHGRKKAVIIGISYRFSRHELKGCINDAKCMKYLLINKFSFPESSIIMLTAR
;
A
#
# COMPACT_ATOMS: atom_id res chain seq x y z
N MET A 1 23.42 17.99 -13.56
CA MET A 1 22.43 18.87 -12.91
C MET A 1 21.13 18.08 -12.80
N TYR A 2 20.71 17.68 -11.61
CA TYR A 2 19.44 16.97 -11.44
C TYR A 2 18.31 18.01 -11.35
N SER A 3 17.42 18.05 -12.34
CA SER A 3 16.27 18.95 -12.34
C SER A 3 15.20 18.39 -11.41
N ASN A 4 14.91 19.11 -10.32
CA ASN A 4 13.73 18.85 -9.50
C ASN A 4 12.49 19.38 -10.23
N MET A 5 11.53 18.51 -10.53
CA MET A 5 10.24 18.95 -11.08
C MET A 5 9.26 19.26 -9.96
N LEU A 6 8.55 20.39 -10.08
CA LEU A 6 7.43 20.74 -9.21
C LEU A 6 6.14 20.27 -9.87
N VAL A 7 5.38 19.44 -9.16
CA VAL A 7 4.05 18.97 -9.60
C VAL A 7 3.03 19.29 -8.52
N ASN A 8 1.90 19.86 -8.92
CA ASN A 8 0.82 20.15 -7.97
C ASN A 8 0.06 18.87 -7.63
N CYS A 9 -0.28 18.70 -6.35
CA CYS A 9 -1.16 17.64 -5.91
C CYS A 9 -2.48 17.67 -6.67
N SER A 10 -2.93 16.52 -7.18
CA SER A 10 -4.21 16.35 -7.89
C SER A 10 -5.45 16.75 -7.08
N ASN A 11 -5.35 16.82 -5.75
CA ASN A 11 -6.45 17.16 -4.87
C ASN A 11 -6.31 18.56 -4.24
N CYS A 12 -5.35 18.75 -3.33
CA CYS A 12 -5.20 20.01 -2.59
C CYS A 12 -4.34 21.08 -3.29
N ARG A 13 -3.86 20.78 -4.51
CA ARG A 13 -3.02 21.67 -5.35
C ARG A 13 -1.70 22.15 -4.73
N THR A 14 -1.33 21.66 -3.54
CA THR A 14 -0.03 21.94 -2.92
C THR A 14 1.10 21.52 -3.87
N PRO A 15 2.10 22.37 -4.11
CA PRO A 15 3.27 22.01 -4.91
C PRO A 15 4.09 20.91 -4.22
N LEU A 16 4.46 19.87 -4.98
CA LEU A 16 5.23 18.73 -4.51
C LEU A 16 6.52 18.63 -5.33
N GLN A 17 7.64 18.39 -4.66
CA GLN A 17 8.94 18.21 -5.29
C GLN A 17 9.13 16.74 -5.66
N LEU A 18 9.30 16.47 -6.94
CA LEU A 18 9.48 15.12 -7.46
C LEU A 18 10.96 14.73 -7.50
N PRO A 19 11.34 13.58 -6.94
CA PRO A 19 12.64 12.99 -7.19
C PRO A 19 12.81 12.64 -8.68
N PRO A 20 14.00 12.79 -9.27
CA PRO A 20 14.23 12.37 -10.66
C PRO A 20 13.80 10.92 -10.90
N GLY A 21 12.97 10.70 -11.92
CA GLY A 21 12.50 9.36 -12.32
C GLY A 21 11.28 8.81 -11.57
N ALA A 22 10.68 9.55 -10.65
CA ALA A 22 9.45 9.10 -9.99
C ALA A 22 8.22 9.27 -10.90
N GLY A 23 7.50 8.18 -11.18
CA GLY A 23 6.24 8.20 -11.96
C GLY A 23 4.99 8.54 -11.13
N SER A 24 5.14 8.74 -9.83
CA SER A 24 4.05 9.19 -8.96
C SER A 24 4.58 9.80 -7.67
N ILE A 25 3.75 10.61 -7.00
CA ILE A 25 4.06 11.21 -5.70
C ILE A 25 2.82 11.25 -4.81
N ARG A 26 3.00 11.00 -3.50
CA ARG A 26 1.95 11.10 -2.48
C ARG A 26 2.06 12.45 -1.76
N CYS A 27 0.96 13.18 -1.68
CA CYS A 27 0.90 14.44 -0.93
C CYS A 27 1.00 14.18 0.59
N ALA A 28 1.88 14.90 1.28
CA ALA A 28 2.01 14.80 2.73
C ALA A 28 0.83 15.43 3.51
N LEU A 29 0.05 16.31 2.87
CA LEU A 29 -1.05 17.03 3.51
C LEU A 29 -2.39 16.31 3.38
N CYS A 30 -2.75 15.88 2.16
CA CYS A 30 -4.06 15.25 1.89
C CYS A 30 -3.95 13.77 1.52
N HIS A 31 -2.75 13.19 1.50
CA HIS A 31 -2.48 11.78 1.18
C HIS A 31 -2.88 11.30 -0.23
N ALA A 32 -3.39 12.20 -1.08
CA ALA A 32 -3.70 11.90 -2.48
C ALA A 32 -2.43 11.54 -3.27
N VAL A 33 -2.56 10.60 -4.20
CA VAL A 33 -1.49 10.18 -5.11
C VAL A 33 -1.67 10.90 -6.45
N THR A 34 -0.63 11.57 -6.90
CA THR A 34 -0.56 12.22 -8.22
C THR A 34 0.33 11.36 -9.12
N LEU A 35 -0.23 10.84 -10.21
CA LEU A 35 0.53 10.12 -11.24
C LEU A 35 1.17 11.15 -12.16
N ILE A 36 2.44 10.94 -12.49
CA ILE A 36 3.22 11.82 -13.35
C ILE A 36 3.50 10.99 -14.59
N GLY A 37 2.82 11.36 -15.69
CA GLY A 37 2.96 10.65 -16.95
C GLY A 37 4.42 10.60 -17.38
N ASP A 38 4.88 9.41 -17.79
CA ASP A 38 6.16 9.26 -18.47
C ASP A 38 6.08 10.03 -19.80
N PRO A 39 6.99 10.99 -20.11
CA PRO A 39 7.03 11.63 -21.42
C PRO A 39 7.19 10.64 -22.58
N ARG A 40 7.60 9.40 -22.30
CA ARG A 40 7.75 8.31 -23.28
C ARG A 40 6.53 7.41 -23.42
N ALA A 41 5.49 7.61 -22.61
CA ALA A 41 4.17 7.06 -22.90
C ALA A 41 3.45 7.96 -23.91
N VAL A 42 4.08 8.18 -25.07
CA VAL A 42 3.34 8.49 -26.29
C VAL A 42 2.59 7.21 -26.63
N SER A 43 1.46 7.01 -25.95
CA SER A 43 0.40 6.20 -26.50
C SER A 43 0.17 6.74 -27.91
N SER A 44 0.37 5.87 -28.88
CA SER A 44 -0.22 5.93 -30.20
C SER A 44 -1.72 6.22 -30.08
N GLN A 45 -2.09 7.49 -29.89
CA GLN A 45 -3.42 7.97 -30.21
C GLN A 45 -3.38 8.36 -31.69
N PRO A 46 -4.10 7.66 -32.57
CA PRO A 46 -4.36 8.21 -33.90
C PRO A 46 -5.06 9.56 -33.72
N PRO A 47 -4.85 10.53 -34.64
CA PRO A 47 -5.49 11.82 -34.55
C PRO A 47 -7.00 11.65 -34.42
N ALA A 48 -7.59 12.38 -33.47
CA ALA A 48 -9.01 12.36 -33.18
C ALA A 48 -9.82 12.73 -34.43
N SER A 49 -10.30 11.71 -35.13
CA SER A 49 -11.45 11.82 -36.01
C SER A 49 -12.66 12.09 -35.11
N TYR A 50 -13.33 13.22 -35.36
CA TYR A 50 -14.60 13.59 -34.75
C TYR A 50 -15.65 12.52 -35.11
N HIS A 51 -15.70 11.44 -34.35
CA HIS A 51 -16.80 10.49 -34.38
C HIS A 51 -17.69 10.76 -33.16
N PRO A 52 -18.99 11.04 -33.35
CA PRO A 52 -19.90 11.24 -32.23
C PRO A 52 -19.92 9.96 -31.38
N HIS A 53 -19.75 10.12 -30.06
CA HIS A 53 -19.73 9.03 -29.10
C HIS A 53 -21.04 8.23 -29.19
N PRO A 54 -21.01 6.89 -29.27
CA PRO A 54 -22.22 6.09 -29.10
C PRO A 54 -22.77 6.28 -27.68
N PRO A 55 -24.09 6.17 -27.47
CA PRO A 55 -24.70 6.31 -26.15
C PRO A 55 -24.12 5.26 -25.17
N PRO A 56 -24.08 5.57 -23.86
CA PRO A 56 -23.57 4.64 -22.86
C PRO A 56 -24.36 3.32 -22.90
N SER A 57 -23.64 2.22 -23.10
CA SER A 57 -24.24 0.88 -23.11
C SER A 57 -24.86 0.58 -21.74
N PRO A 58 -26.12 0.11 -21.67
CA PRO A 58 -26.82 -0.18 -20.41
C PRO A 58 -26.25 -1.42 -19.68
N TYR A 59 -25.24 -2.09 -20.24
CA TYR A 59 -24.72 -3.37 -19.74
C TYR A 59 -23.38 -3.27 -18.97
N ASN A 60 -22.98 -2.10 -18.47
CA ASN A 60 -21.76 -1.94 -17.66
C ASN A 60 -21.89 -2.45 -16.21
N HIS A 61 -22.65 -3.52 -15.98
CA HIS A 61 -22.69 -4.22 -14.70
C HIS A 61 -21.56 -5.25 -14.65
N ALA A 62 -20.33 -4.77 -14.43
CA ALA A 62 -19.28 -5.66 -13.93
C ALA A 62 -19.80 -6.34 -12.64
N PRO A 63 -19.62 -7.67 -12.49
CA PRO A 63 -20.05 -8.36 -11.28
C PRO A 63 -19.45 -7.68 -10.04
N PRO A 64 -20.19 -7.63 -8.91
CA PRO A 64 -19.64 -7.13 -7.66
C PRO A 64 -18.33 -7.85 -7.36
N GLY A 65 -17.25 -7.09 -7.17
CA GLY A 65 -15.97 -7.65 -6.77
C GLY A 65 -16.08 -8.43 -5.46
N PRO A 66 -15.11 -9.31 -5.15
CA PRO A 66 -15.12 -10.06 -3.90
C PRO A 66 -15.25 -9.11 -2.70
N PRO A 67 -15.97 -9.52 -1.64
CA PRO A 67 -16.16 -8.69 -0.47
C PRO A 67 -14.80 -8.29 0.13
N PRO A 68 -14.68 -7.07 0.69
CA PRO A 68 -13.44 -6.63 1.31
C PRO A 68 -13.03 -7.59 2.42
N ASN A 69 -11.73 -7.90 2.50
CA ASN A 69 -11.19 -8.78 3.53
C ASN A 69 -11.58 -8.24 4.94
N PRO A 70 -12.20 -9.04 5.82
CA PRO A 70 -12.63 -8.60 7.15
C PRO A 70 -11.47 -8.08 8.02
N HIS A 71 -10.24 -8.48 7.72
CA HIS A 71 -9.01 -8.04 8.40
C HIS A 71 -8.31 -6.86 7.70
N GLY A 72 -8.91 -6.32 6.63
CA GLY A 72 -8.30 -5.31 5.78
C GLY A 72 -7.02 -5.81 5.11
N ARG A 73 -6.09 -4.89 4.85
CA ARG A 73 -4.81 -5.17 4.16
C ARG A 73 -3.67 -5.55 5.10
N LYS A 74 -3.84 -5.42 6.41
CA LYS A 74 -2.80 -5.61 7.41
C LYS A 74 -2.93 -7.01 8.00
N LYS A 75 -1.90 -7.84 7.83
CA LYS A 75 -1.84 -9.22 8.33
C LYS A 75 -0.43 -9.49 8.85
N ALA A 76 -0.30 -10.26 9.92
CA ALA A 76 1.00 -10.60 10.48
C ALA A 76 1.05 -12.05 10.99
N VAL A 77 2.23 -12.65 10.87
CA VAL A 77 2.58 -13.88 11.57
C VAL A 77 3.79 -13.56 12.45
N ILE A 78 3.72 -13.94 13.72
CA ILE A 78 4.77 -13.71 14.71
C ILE A 78 5.20 -15.05 15.27
N ILE A 79 6.51 -15.31 15.27
CA ILE A 79 7.07 -16.57 15.73
C ILE A 79 8.07 -16.29 16.86
N GLY A 80 7.89 -16.95 18.00
CA GLY A 80 8.84 -16.90 19.12
C GLY A 80 9.24 -18.32 19.53
N ILE A 81 10.51 -18.68 19.33
CA ILE A 81 11.03 -20.01 19.69
C ILE A 81 12.14 -19.84 20.73
N SER A 82 11.95 -20.47 21.89
CA SER A 82 12.94 -20.44 22.97
C SER A 82 13.79 -21.71 23.06
N TYR A 83 13.47 -22.76 22.29
CA TYR A 83 14.22 -24.02 22.25
C TYR A 83 14.56 -24.57 23.65
N ARG A 84 13.64 -24.48 24.61
CA ARG A 84 13.85 -24.94 25.99
C ARG A 84 14.25 -26.41 26.00
N PHE A 85 15.10 -26.75 26.98
CA PHE A 85 15.65 -28.08 27.15
C PHE A 85 16.56 -28.55 25.98
N SER A 86 17.02 -27.60 25.15
CA SER A 86 18.04 -27.86 24.14
C SER A 86 19.35 -27.17 24.48
N ARG A 87 20.44 -27.62 23.84
CA ARG A 87 21.76 -26.98 23.91
C ARG A 87 21.81 -25.52 23.42
N HIS A 88 20.76 -25.06 22.72
CA HIS A 88 20.67 -23.72 22.13
C HIS A 88 19.48 -22.94 22.70
N GLU A 89 19.13 -23.17 23.97
CA GLU A 89 18.02 -22.47 24.62
C GLU A 89 18.22 -20.95 24.58
N LEU A 90 17.18 -20.24 24.13
CA LEU A 90 17.12 -18.79 24.03
C LEU A 90 16.14 -18.22 25.04
N LYS A 91 16.61 -17.24 25.80
CA LYS A 91 15.77 -16.46 26.71
C LYS A 91 15.20 -15.25 25.97
N GLY A 92 13.95 -14.91 26.26
CA GLY A 92 13.35 -13.66 25.76
C GLY A 92 12.58 -13.76 24.44
N CYS A 93 12.85 -14.74 23.56
CA CYS A 93 12.22 -14.78 22.23
C CYS A 93 10.68 -14.81 22.25
N ILE A 94 10.08 -15.51 23.22
CA ILE A 94 8.62 -15.50 23.40
C ILE A 94 8.12 -14.14 23.91
N ASN A 95 8.90 -13.45 24.75
CA ASN A 95 8.56 -12.11 25.20
C ASN A 95 8.63 -11.13 24.03
N ASP A 96 9.66 -11.21 23.20
CA ASP A 96 9.81 -10.35 22.02
C ASP A 96 8.63 -10.53 21.05
N ALA A 97 8.18 -11.77 20.84
CA ALA A 97 6.97 -12.05 20.06
C ALA A 97 5.72 -11.36 20.65
N LYS A 98 5.55 -11.38 21.97
CA LYS A 98 4.44 -10.68 22.65
C LYS A 98 4.56 -9.16 22.51
N CYS A 99 5.76 -8.60 22.69
CA CYS A 99 6.03 -7.19 22.50
C CYS A 99 5.73 -6.75 21.06
N MET A 100 6.08 -7.57 20.07
CA MET A 100 5.74 -7.30 18.66
C MET A 100 4.23 -7.36 18.41
N LYS A 101 3.51 -8.33 18.98
CA LYS A 101 2.04 -8.37 18.90
C LYS A 101 1.42 -7.09 19.48
N TYR A 102 1.89 -6.67 20.67
CA TYR A 102 1.44 -5.46 21.33
C TYR A 102 1.70 -4.20 20.47
N LEU A 103 2.90 -4.08 19.91
CA LEU A 103 3.28 -2.97 19.04
C LEU A 103 2.39 -2.88 17.81
N LEU A 104 2.15 -4.02 17.13
CA LEU A 104 1.35 -4.07 15.90
C LEU A 104 -0.11 -3.67 16.15
N ILE A 105 -0.70 -4.10 17.27
CA ILE A 105 -2.07 -3.74 17.63
C ILE A 105 -2.15 -2.25 18.00
N ASN A 106 -1.35 -1.81 18.97
CA ASN A 106 -1.56 -0.51 19.61
C ASN A 106 -0.97 0.66 18.82
N LYS A 107 0.15 0.46 18.12
CA LYS A 107 0.82 1.52 17.37
C LYS A 107 0.50 1.49 15.88
N PHE A 108 0.38 0.29 15.32
CA PHE A 108 0.17 0.14 13.87
C PHE A 108 -1.27 -0.25 13.50
N SER A 109 -2.17 -0.34 14.48
CA SER A 109 -3.60 -0.59 14.29
C SER A 109 -3.86 -1.85 13.43
N PHE A 110 -3.11 -2.91 13.67
CA PHE A 110 -3.46 -4.22 13.15
C PHE A 110 -4.67 -4.75 13.92
N PRO A 111 -5.73 -5.22 13.25
CA PRO A 111 -6.79 -5.97 13.93
C PRO A 111 -6.17 -7.19 14.61
N GLU A 112 -6.49 -7.45 15.87
CA GLU A 112 -5.91 -8.59 16.59
C GLU A 112 -6.20 -9.92 15.88
N SER A 113 -7.41 -10.06 15.33
CA SER A 113 -7.84 -11.23 14.55
C SER A 113 -7.04 -11.45 13.25
N SER A 114 -6.23 -10.47 12.82
CA SER A 114 -5.35 -10.54 11.65
C SER A 114 -3.92 -11.01 11.97
N ILE A 115 -3.62 -11.28 13.25
CA ILE A 115 -2.29 -11.64 13.73
C ILE A 115 -2.30 -13.09 14.23
N ILE A 116 -1.46 -13.93 13.65
CA ILE A 116 -1.22 -15.30 14.13
C ILE A 116 0.09 -15.30 14.92
N MET A 117 0.07 -15.81 16.15
CA MET A 117 1.27 -15.93 16.98
C MET A 117 1.56 -17.41 17.27
N LEU A 118 2.73 -17.87 16.85
CA LEU A 118 3.21 -19.23 17.06
C LEU A 118 4.38 -19.20 18.04
N THR A 119 4.23 -19.88 19.17
CA THR A 119 5.28 -19.93 20.19
C THR A 119 5.68 -21.36 20.48
N ALA A 120 6.98 -21.63 20.49
CA ALA A 120 7.55 -22.89 20.95
C ALA A 120 8.45 -22.59 22.14
N ARG A 121 8.23 -23.32 23.25
CA ARG A 121 9.00 -23.13 24.47
C ARG A 121 10.32 -23.85 24.34
#